data_AF-A0A7S0E9J2-F1
#
_entry.id   AF-A0A7S0E9J2-F1
#
_cell.length_a   1.000
_cell.length_b   1.000
_cell.length_c   1.000
_cell.angle_alpha   90.00
_cell.angle_beta   90.00
_cell.angle_gamma   90.00
#
_symmetry.space_group_name_H-M   'P 1'
#
loop_
_entity.id
_entity.type
_entity.pdbx_description
1 polymer ?
#
loop_
_entity_poly.entity_id
_entity_poly.type
_entity_poly.pdbx_seq_one_letter_code
_entity_poly.pdbx_strand_id
1 'polypeptide(L)'
;MPADSTEKPSEGLVVLAGPGTTHPETGKLIPNPCKEGDLILLSEYVGEKVDYCGDKHAFVSASEVLGVFDGGSPVVGSFKPLQDRVLVKLQDAATETSSGIALASESTDEPTQGEVIAVGEGLVTSQGDLVPPGITVGESVIYGKYTGTMVFIGGVEYKVVSASDCLAKW
;
A
#
# COMPACT_ATOMS: atom_id res chain seq x y z
N MET A 1 13.84 -14.13 -27.24
CA MET A 1 12.94 -13.01 -27.60
C MET A 1 12.63 -12.26 -26.30
N PRO A 2 12.49 -10.93 -26.35
CA PRO A 2 12.94 -9.97 -25.32
C PRO A 2 12.06 -9.95 -24.05
N ALA A 3 12.62 -9.34 -23.01
CA ALA A 3 12.05 -9.17 -21.69
C ALA A 3 10.69 -8.44 -21.73
N ASP A 4 9.61 -9.18 -21.50
CA ASP A 4 8.37 -8.61 -21.01
C ASP A 4 8.50 -8.54 -19.47
N SER A 5 9.34 -7.61 -19.01
CA SER A 5 9.22 -7.05 -17.67
C SER A 5 7.82 -6.50 -17.59
N THR A 6 6.95 -7.32 -17.03
CA THR A 6 5.53 -7.09 -16.91
C THR A 6 5.39 -6.04 -15.80
N GLU A 7 5.70 -4.79 -16.11
CA GLU A 7 5.24 -3.61 -15.37
C GLU A 7 3.71 -3.57 -15.55
N LYS A 8 3.02 -4.51 -14.89
CA LYS A 8 1.58 -4.49 -14.79
C LYS A 8 1.22 -3.18 -14.10
N PRO A 9 0.16 -2.50 -14.56
CA PRO A 9 -0.26 -1.27 -13.94
C PRO A 9 -0.57 -1.58 -12.47
N SER A 10 0.23 -0.99 -11.57
CA SER A 10 -0.04 -1.02 -10.14
C SER A 10 -1.31 -0.24 -9.82
N GLU A 11 -1.90 0.44 -10.81
CA GLU A 11 -3.07 1.28 -10.72
C GLU A 11 -4.25 0.62 -11.46
N GLY A 12 -5.42 0.58 -10.84
CA GLY A 12 -6.66 0.10 -11.44
C GLY A 12 -7.77 1.12 -11.27
N LEU A 13 -8.71 1.18 -12.20
CA LEU A 13 -9.96 1.90 -12.00
C LEU A 13 -11.00 0.94 -11.44
N VAL A 14 -11.67 1.32 -10.35
CA VAL A 14 -12.78 0.53 -9.82
C VAL A 14 -13.97 0.67 -10.75
N VAL A 15 -14.25 -0.37 -11.54
CA VAL A 15 -15.42 -0.40 -12.41
C VAL A 15 -16.69 -0.69 -11.62
N LEU A 16 -16.60 -1.61 -10.65
CA LEU A 16 -17.72 -2.03 -9.79
C LEU A 16 -17.19 -2.30 -8.38
N ALA A 17 -17.90 -1.78 -7.38
CA ALA A 17 -17.61 -2.03 -5.97
C ALA A 17 -18.68 -2.95 -5.39
N GLY A 18 -18.28 -4.11 -4.85
CA GLY A 18 -19.21 -4.97 -4.11
C GLY A 18 -19.77 -4.27 -2.87
N PRO A 19 -20.89 -4.76 -2.29
CA PRO A 19 -21.57 -4.13 -1.14
C PRO A 19 -20.73 -4.07 0.14
N GLY A 20 -19.51 -4.63 0.13
CA GLY A 20 -18.61 -4.74 1.27
C GLY A 20 -18.66 -6.14 1.89
N THR A 21 -18.03 -6.27 3.05
CA THR A 21 -17.97 -7.54 3.78
C THR A 21 -18.98 -7.52 4.92
N THR A 22 -19.92 -8.47 4.91
CA THR A 22 -20.80 -8.68 6.06
C THR A 22 -20.06 -9.52 7.10
N HIS A 23 -19.95 -8.99 8.32
CA HIS A 23 -19.30 -9.75 9.39
C HIS A 23 -20.16 -10.98 9.75
N PRO A 24 -19.59 -12.20 9.81
CA PRO A 24 -20.34 -13.43 10.01
C PRO A 24 -21.04 -13.51 11.38
N GLU A 25 -20.46 -12.90 12.43
CA GLU A 25 -21.04 -12.96 13.78
C GLU A 25 -22.01 -11.82 14.12
N THR A 26 -21.84 -10.62 13.55
CA THR A 26 -22.64 -9.44 13.92
C THR A 26 -23.68 -9.07 12.86
N GLY A 27 -23.61 -9.66 11.66
CA GLY A 27 -24.49 -9.35 10.54
C GLY A 27 -24.38 -7.90 10.04
N LYS A 28 -23.44 -7.12 10.59
CA LYS A 28 -23.25 -5.71 10.25
C LYS A 28 -22.46 -5.63 8.95
N LEU A 29 -22.98 -4.85 8.01
CA LEU A 29 -22.34 -4.59 6.72
C LEU A 29 -21.20 -3.60 6.95
N ILE A 30 -19.97 -4.00 6.67
CA ILE A 30 -18.82 -3.09 6.58
C ILE A 30 -18.81 -2.60 5.13
N PRO A 31 -19.17 -1.32 4.87
CA PRO A 31 -19.23 -0.81 3.51
C PRO A 31 -17.84 -0.86 2.88
N ASN A 32 -17.81 -1.09 1.57
CA ASN A 32 -16.56 -1.08 0.82
C ASN A 32 -15.97 0.35 0.84
N PRO A 33 -14.70 0.52 1.25
CA PRO A 33 -14.06 1.85 1.21
C PRO A 33 -13.82 2.36 -0.21
N CYS A 34 -13.82 1.47 -1.21
CA CYS A 34 -13.66 1.84 -2.61
C CYS A 34 -15.03 2.14 -3.26
N LYS A 35 -15.16 3.26 -3.96
CA LYS A 35 -16.33 3.58 -4.77
C LYS A 35 -16.06 3.31 -6.25
N GLU A 36 -17.14 3.15 -7.01
CA GLU A 36 -17.09 3.05 -8.47
C GLU A 36 -16.52 4.36 -9.04
N GLY A 37 -15.51 4.23 -9.89
CA GLY A 37 -14.77 5.36 -10.47
C GLY A 37 -13.55 5.82 -9.68
N ASP A 38 -13.27 5.25 -8.50
CA ASP A 38 -12.03 5.55 -7.78
C ASP A 38 -10.84 4.85 -8.45
N LEU A 39 -9.72 5.56 -8.52
CA LEU A 39 -8.44 4.99 -8.93
C LEU A 39 -7.83 4.31 -7.70
N ILE A 40 -7.49 3.03 -7.80
CA ILE A 40 -6.92 2.23 -6.72
C ILE A 40 -5.51 1.78 -7.05
N LEU A 41 -4.69 1.60 -6.03
CA LEU A 41 -3.39 0.96 -6.13
C LEU A 41 -3.50 -0.51 -5.70
N LEU A 42 -2.96 -1.39 -6.52
CA LEU A 42 -2.95 -2.84 -6.37
C LEU A 42 -1.51 -3.33 -6.26
N SER A 43 -1.32 -4.45 -5.57
CA SER A 43 -0.05 -5.17 -5.64
C SER A 43 0.03 -5.97 -6.95
N GLU A 44 1.26 -6.17 -7.45
CA GLU A 44 1.58 -6.73 -8.77
C GLU A 44 0.99 -8.13 -9.06
N TYR A 45 0.49 -8.81 -8.02
CA TYR A 45 0.09 -10.22 -8.05
C TYR A 45 -1.41 -10.47 -7.87
N VAL A 46 -2.25 -9.44 -7.88
CA VAL A 46 -3.64 -9.62 -7.47
C VAL A 46 -4.59 -9.51 -8.65
N GLY A 47 -5.31 -10.60 -8.85
CA GLY A 47 -6.60 -10.58 -9.50
C GLY A 47 -6.80 -11.79 -10.40
N GLU A 48 -7.90 -12.48 -10.21
CA GLU A 48 -8.34 -13.45 -11.19
C GLU A 48 -8.90 -12.69 -12.39
N LYS A 49 -8.29 -12.89 -13.57
CA LYS A 49 -8.76 -12.27 -14.81
C LYS A 49 -10.09 -12.91 -15.16
N VAL A 50 -11.14 -12.12 -15.22
CA VAL A 50 -12.47 -12.54 -15.64
C VAL A 50 -12.84 -11.78 -16.92
N ASP A 51 -13.36 -12.49 -17.91
CA ASP A 51 -14.03 -11.86 -19.04
C ASP A 51 -15.47 -11.58 -18.62
N TYR A 52 -15.81 -10.29 -18.48
CA TYR A 52 -17.16 -9.84 -18.17
C TYR A 52 -17.63 -8.86 -19.24
N CYS A 53 -18.76 -9.14 -19.88
CA CYS A 53 -19.33 -8.34 -20.96
C CYS A 53 -18.41 -8.11 -22.18
N GLY A 54 -17.42 -8.98 -22.42
CA GLY A 54 -16.46 -8.86 -23.52
C GLY A 54 -15.24 -7.99 -23.20
N ASP A 55 -15.19 -7.43 -21.99
CA ASP A 55 -14.07 -6.66 -21.46
C ASP A 55 -13.34 -7.49 -20.38
N LYS A 56 -12.01 -7.45 -20.43
CA LYS A 56 -11.14 -8.13 -19.46
C LYS A 56 -11.12 -7.33 -18.16
N HIS A 57 -11.74 -7.88 -17.13
CA HIS A 57 -11.74 -7.33 -15.79
C HIS A 57 -10.86 -8.18 -14.87
N ALA A 58 -10.38 -7.60 -13.77
CA ALA A 58 -9.70 -8.33 -12.72
C ALA A 58 -10.58 -8.32 -11.47
N PHE A 59 -10.90 -9.50 -10.93
CA PHE A 59 -11.52 -9.57 -9.61
C PHE A 59 -10.44 -9.34 -8.55
N VAL A 60 -10.55 -8.21 -7.87
CA VAL A 60 -9.64 -7.85 -6.77
C VAL A 60 -10.44 -7.79 -5.48
N SER A 61 -9.96 -8.50 -4.46
CA SER A 61 -10.50 -8.38 -3.10
C SER A 61 -10.13 -7.03 -2.49
N ALA A 62 -11.01 -6.44 -1.68
CA ALA A 62 -10.71 -5.20 -0.95
C ALA A 62 -9.47 -5.33 -0.03
N SER A 63 -9.14 -6.54 0.42
CA SER A 63 -7.92 -6.82 1.20
C SER A 63 -6.63 -6.64 0.41
N GLU A 64 -6.70 -6.67 -0.91
CA GLU A 64 -5.52 -6.60 -1.78
C GLU A 64 -5.30 -5.19 -2.34
N VAL A 65 -6.28 -4.30 -2.13
CA VAL A 65 -6.17 -2.90 -2.50
C VAL A 65 -5.27 -2.18 -1.50
N LEU A 66 -4.11 -1.72 -1.96
CA LEU A 66 -3.12 -1.01 -1.14
C LEU A 66 -3.63 0.37 -0.72
N GLY A 67 -4.36 1.05 -1.60
CA GLY A 67 -4.95 2.36 -1.32
C GLY A 67 -5.82 2.87 -2.46
N VAL A 68 -6.54 3.96 -2.20
CA VAL A 68 -7.34 4.71 -3.17
C VAL A 68 -6.70 6.08 -3.43
N PHE A 69 -6.75 6.56 -4.66
CA PHE A 69 -6.36 7.91 -5.06
C PHE A 69 -7.60 8.78 -5.21
N ASP A 70 -7.71 9.78 -4.34
CA ASP A 70 -8.78 10.77 -4.38
C ASP A 70 -8.55 11.73 -5.57
N GLY A 71 -9.47 11.72 -6.54
CA GLY A 71 -9.44 12.63 -7.70
C GLY A 71 -8.78 12.08 -8.97
N GLY A 72 -8.54 10.76 -9.05
CA GLY A 72 -8.16 10.10 -10.32
C GLY A 72 -6.78 10.44 -10.85
N SER A 73 -5.91 11.03 -10.03
CA SER A 73 -4.51 11.31 -10.36
C SER A 73 -3.58 10.55 -9.41
N PRO A 74 -2.52 9.89 -9.91
CA PRO A 74 -1.55 9.17 -9.10
C PRO A 74 -0.58 10.13 -8.42
N VAL A 75 -1.11 10.98 -7.53
CA VAL A 75 -0.34 11.89 -6.69
C VAL A 75 -0.37 11.38 -5.26
N VAL A 76 0.80 11.42 -4.62
CA VAL A 76 1.00 10.91 -3.26
C VAL A 76 0.12 11.64 -2.25
N GLY A 77 -0.15 12.93 -2.46
CA GLY A 77 -1.05 13.71 -1.62
C GLY A 77 -2.53 13.29 -1.69
N SER A 78 -2.93 12.56 -2.73
CA SER A 78 -4.27 11.99 -2.89
C SER A 78 -4.34 10.51 -2.52
N PHE A 79 -3.20 9.88 -2.28
CA PHE A 79 -3.14 8.45 -1.94
C PHE A 79 -3.56 8.23 -0.50
N LYS A 80 -4.66 7.49 -0.31
CA LYS A 80 -5.15 7.06 0.99
C LYS A 80 -4.97 5.55 1.10
N PRO A 81 -4.05 5.07 1.95
CA PRO A 81 -3.92 3.64 2.23
C PRO A 81 -5.24 3.11 2.81
N LEU A 82 -5.59 1.86 2.49
CA LEU A 82 -6.72 1.20 3.11
C LEU A 82 -6.30 0.40 4.35
N GLN A 83 -7.23 0.20 5.28
CA GLN A 83 -7.00 -0.55 6.53
C GLN A 83 -5.91 0.12 7.40
N ASP A 84 -5.09 -0.65 8.10
CA ASP A 84 -3.93 -0.18 8.87
C ASP A 84 -2.65 -0.03 8.03
N ARG A 85 -2.77 0.08 6.71
CA ARG A 85 -1.61 0.26 5.83
C ARG A 85 -1.05 1.67 5.98
N VAL A 86 0.26 1.78 5.82
CA VAL A 86 1.02 3.01 5.96
C VAL A 86 1.93 3.14 4.76
N LEU A 87 1.85 4.27 4.07
CA LEU A 87 2.75 4.61 2.99
C LEU A 87 3.97 5.30 3.58
N VAL A 88 5.13 4.67 3.40
CA VAL A 88 6.41 5.16 3.90
C VAL A 88 7.31 5.51 2.72
N LYS A 89 7.92 6.69 2.78
CA LYS A 89 8.97 7.07 1.85
C LYS A 89 10.30 6.54 2.40
N LEU A 90 10.96 5.70 1.62
CA LEU A 90 12.28 5.20 1.98
C LEU A 90 13.24 6.39 2.11
N GLN A 91 13.93 6.48 3.24
CA GLN A 91 14.99 7.45 3.43
C GLN A 91 16.30 6.80 3.02
N ASP A 92 17.12 7.48 2.21
CA ASP A 92 18.42 6.98 1.80
C ASP A 92 19.23 6.57 3.04
N ALA A 93 19.61 5.29 3.10
CA ALA A 93 20.56 4.82 4.09
C ALA A 93 21.89 5.51 3.79
N ALA A 94 22.23 6.52 4.59
CA ALA A 94 23.47 7.27 4.48
C ALA A 94 24.66 6.31 4.41
N THR A 95 25.19 6.13 3.19
CA THR A 95 26.31 5.25 2.87
C THR A 95 27.65 5.97 3.04
N GLU A 96 27.68 7.04 3.84
CA GLU A 96 28.92 7.76 4.15
C GLU A 96 29.44 7.34 5.53
N THR A 97 30.26 6.30 5.56
CA THR A 97 31.21 6.16 6.67
C THR A 97 32.30 7.21 6.48
N SER A 98 32.38 8.18 7.39
CA SER A 98 33.33 9.31 7.37
C SER A 98 34.81 8.93 7.53
N SER A 99 35.19 7.68 7.20
CA SER A 99 36.50 7.12 7.53
C SER A 99 37.26 6.50 6.34
N GLY A 100 36.85 6.79 5.09
CA GLY A 100 37.70 6.57 3.90
C GLY A 100 38.12 5.14 3.58
N ILE A 101 37.61 4.14 4.29
CA ILE A 101 37.86 2.72 4.02
C ILE A 101 36.61 2.18 3.34
N ALA A 102 36.68 2.04 2.02
CA ALA A 102 35.67 1.36 1.23
C ALA A 102 35.65 -0.13 1.61
N LEU A 103 34.78 -0.48 2.56
CA LEU A 103 34.34 -1.85 2.72
C LEU A 103 33.54 -2.21 1.47
N ALA A 104 33.99 -3.21 0.72
CA ALA A 104 33.17 -3.86 -0.29
C ALA A 104 32.02 -4.58 0.43
N SER A 105 31.01 -3.85 0.89
CA SER A 105 29.84 -4.43 1.53
C SER A 105 28.79 -4.69 0.46
N GLU A 106 28.73 -5.93 0.01
CA GLU A 106 27.48 -6.55 -0.47
C GLU A 106 26.46 -6.58 0.67
N SER A 107 25.98 -5.42 1.08
CA SER A 107 24.90 -5.30 2.07
C SER A 107 23.99 -4.20 1.60
N THR A 108 23.24 -4.54 0.56
CA THR A 108 21.96 -3.94 0.20
C THR A 108 20.99 -4.16 1.36
N ASP A 109 21.25 -3.51 2.49
CA ASP A 109 20.24 -3.32 3.51
C ASP A 109 19.28 -2.27 2.97
N GLU A 110 18.19 -2.76 2.34
CA GLU A 110 17.02 -1.92 2.08
C GLU A 110 16.77 -1.06 3.31
N PRO A 111 16.58 0.27 3.15
CA PRO A 111 16.37 1.13 4.29
C PRO A 111 15.12 0.64 5.04
N THR A 112 15.34 0.11 6.23
CA THR A 112 14.29 -0.35 7.14
C THR A 112 13.63 0.81 7.86
N GLN A 113 14.07 2.03 7.58
CA GLN A 113 13.55 3.28 8.11
C GLN A 113 12.98 4.13 6.97
N GLY A 114 11.89 4.83 7.26
CA GLY A 114 11.39 5.87 6.37
C GLY A 114 10.41 6.81 7.04
N GLU A 115 10.04 7.85 6.30
CA GLU A 115 9.09 8.87 6.73
C GLU A 115 7.69 8.50 6.28
N VAL A 116 6.73 8.55 7.20
CA VAL A 116 5.33 8.24 6.91
C VAL A 116 4.71 9.39 6.13
N ILE A 117 4.25 9.11 4.91
CA ILE A 117 3.61 10.12 4.05
C ILE A 117 2.09 10.02 4.11
N ALA A 118 1.57 8.81 4.23
CA ALA A 118 0.14 8.58 4.34
C ALA A 118 -0.15 7.42 5.30
N VAL A 119 -1.23 7.53 6.04
CA VAL A 119 -1.68 6.52 7.00
C VAL A 119 -3.12 6.17 6.66
N GLY A 120 -3.43 4.87 6.65
CA GLY A 120 -4.79 4.40 6.46
C GLY A 120 -5.68 4.67 7.67
N GLU A 121 -6.99 4.60 7.48
CA GLU A 121 -7.98 4.89 8.53
C GLU A 121 -7.94 3.88 9.69
N GLY A 122 -7.27 2.73 9.49
CA GLY A 122 -7.05 1.71 10.50
C GLY A 122 -7.91 0.47 10.32
N LEU A 123 -7.79 -0.45 11.27
CA LEU A 123 -8.54 -1.69 11.26
C LEU A 123 -9.98 -1.43 11.70
N VAL A 124 -10.93 -1.84 10.88
CA VAL A 124 -12.34 -1.87 11.29
C VAL A 124 -12.52 -3.09 12.18
N THR A 125 -12.85 -2.85 13.46
CA THR A 125 -13.14 -3.91 14.42
C THR A 125 -14.49 -4.57 14.13
N SER A 126 -14.74 -5.71 14.76
CA SER A 126 -15.98 -6.49 14.64
C SER A 126 -17.27 -5.71 14.96
N GLN A 127 -17.16 -4.58 15.68
CA GLN A 127 -18.26 -3.67 16.02
C GLN A 127 -18.54 -2.64 14.91
N GLY A 128 -17.67 -2.53 13.91
CA GLY A 128 -17.65 -1.46 12.92
C GLY A 128 -16.95 -0.19 13.40
N ASP A 129 -16.25 -0.24 14.54
CA ASP A 129 -15.44 0.88 15.02
C ASP A 129 -14.07 0.85 14.35
N LEU A 130 -13.64 2.01 13.86
CA LEU A 130 -12.31 2.22 13.30
C LEU A 130 -11.30 2.31 14.44
N VAL A 131 -10.34 1.39 14.46
CA VAL A 131 -9.17 1.45 15.33
C VAL A 131 -8.04 2.10 14.54
N PRO A 132 -7.72 3.38 14.83
CA PRO A 132 -6.67 4.07 14.11
C PRO A 132 -5.33 3.36 14.37
N PRO A 133 -4.47 3.27 13.35
CA PRO A 133 -3.11 2.84 13.58
C PRO A 133 -2.46 3.90 14.47
N GLY A 134 -1.65 3.47 15.44
CA GLY A 134 -0.96 4.38 16.36
C GLY A 134 0.15 5.20 15.70
N ILE A 135 0.08 5.46 14.39
CA ILE A 135 1.08 6.11 13.55
C ILE A 135 0.42 7.33 12.90
N THR A 136 1.15 8.42 12.80
CA THR A 136 0.70 9.68 12.22
C THR A 136 1.53 10.06 11.00
N VAL A 137 0.93 10.87 10.12
CA VAL A 137 1.63 11.39 8.93
C VAL A 137 2.77 12.31 9.37
N GLY A 138 3.96 12.07 8.84
CA GLY A 138 5.20 12.80 9.17
C GLY A 138 6.05 12.16 10.29
N GLU A 139 5.58 11.10 10.95
CA GLU A 139 6.42 10.33 11.89
C GLU A 139 7.46 9.51 11.11
N SER A 140 8.61 9.26 11.73
CA SER A 140 9.58 8.30 11.22
C SER A 140 9.29 6.93 11.79
N VAL A 141 9.28 5.91 10.94
CA VAL A 141 9.01 4.52 11.35
C VAL A 141 10.12 3.59 10.90
N ILE A 142 10.37 2.56 11.72
CA ILE A 142 11.17 1.41 11.34
C ILE A 142 10.24 0.23 11.12
N TYR A 143 10.41 -0.47 10.01
CA TYR A 143 9.67 -1.67 9.63
C TYR A 143 10.62 -2.83 9.32
N GLY A 144 10.09 -4.05 9.32
CA GLY A 144 10.87 -5.24 8.99
C GLY A 144 11.42 -5.20 7.55
N LYS A 145 12.66 -5.65 7.36
CA LYS A 145 13.31 -5.71 6.03
C LYS A 145 12.46 -6.42 4.97
N TYR A 146 11.82 -7.50 5.38
CA TYR A 146 11.01 -8.37 4.51
C TYR A 146 9.51 -8.05 4.53
N THR A 147 9.10 -6.93 5.13
CA THR A 147 7.68 -6.56 5.23
C THR A 147 7.35 -5.39 4.30
N GLY A 148 6.10 -5.36 3.85
CA GLY A 148 5.58 -4.34 2.95
C GLY A 148 5.74 -4.63 1.46
N THR A 149 5.19 -3.74 0.66
CA THR A 149 5.16 -3.80 -0.80
C THR A 149 5.72 -2.49 -1.35
N MET A 150 6.73 -2.58 -2.20
CA MET A 150 7.24 -1.41 -2.92
C MET A 150 6.25 -1.00 -4.00
N VAL A 151 5.98 0.29 -4.08
CA VAL A 151 5.07 0.90 -5.04
C VAL A 151 5.66 2.17 -5.60
N PHE A 152 5.42 2.43 -6.87
CA PHE A 152 5.84 3.65 -7.54
C PHE A 152 4.62 4.55 -7.71
N ILE A 153 4.67 5.75 -7.13
CA ILE A 153 3.58 6.72 -7.23
C ILE A 153 4.17 8.02 -7.77
N GLY A 154 3.70 8.47 -8.94
CA GLY A 154 4.17 9.71 -9.55
C GLY A 154 5.68 9.73 -9.85
N GLY A 155 6.29 8.57 -10.10
CA GLY A 155 7.73 8.43 -10.37
C GLY A 155 8.64 8.46 -9.14
N VAL A 156 8.07 8.46 -7.94
CA VAL A 156 8.81 8.32 -6.68
C VAL A 156 8.51 6.94 -6.09
N GLU A 157 9.54 6.29 -5.56
CA GLU A 157 9.44 4.99 -4.91
C GLU A 157 8.97 5.16 -3.45
N TYR A 158 7.94 4.38 -3.09
CA TYR A 158 7.39 4.30 -1.75
C TYR A 158 7.27 2.84 -1.33
N LYS A 159 7.14 2.61 -0.02
CA LYS A 159 6.90 1.29 0.55
C LYS A 159 5.62 1.34 1.36
N VAL A 160 4.65 0.51 1.00
CA VAL A 160 3.42 0.32 1.79
C VAL A 160 3.68 -0.79 2.79
N VAL A 161 3.60 -0.49 4.08
CA VAL A 161 3.76 -1.46 5.18
C VAL A 161 2.50 -1.47 6.02
N SER A 162 2.17 -2.59 6.67
CA SER A 162 1.11 -2.60 7.67
C SER A 162 1.62 -1.92 8.94
N ALA A 163 0.77 -1.18 9.65
CA ALA A 163 1.14 -0.59 10.94
C ALA A 163 1.56 -1.68 11.96
N SER A 164 0.97 -2.87 11.84
CA SER A 164 1.32 -4.05 12.64
C SER A 164 2.75 -4.56 12.39
N ASP A 165 3.32 -4.31 11.21
CA ASP A 165 4.68 -4.71 10.82
C ASP A 165 5.74 -3.64 11.17
N CYS A 166 5.31 -2.49 11.71
CA CYS A 166 6.21 -1.43 12.17
C CYS A 166 6.79 -1.80 13.55
N LEU A 167 8.12 -1.85 13.63
CA LEU A 167 8.88 -2.21 14.82
C LEU A 167 9.01 -1.04 15.81
N ALA A 168 9.17 0.18 15.28
CA ALA A 168 9.32 1.39 16.10
C ALA A 168 8.82 2.63 15.34
N LYS A 169 8.48 3.67 16.10
CA LYS A 169 8.11 5.00 15.58
C LYS A 169 8.67 6.11 16.48
N TRP A 170 8.99 7.27 15.91
CA TRP A 170 9.41 8.47 16.66
C TRP A 170 9.14 9.77 15.91
#